data_AF-A0A125Q6M4-F1
#
_entry.id   AF-A0A125Q6M4-F1
#
_cell.length_a   1.000
_cell.length_b   1.000
_cell.length_c   1.000
_cell.angle_alpha   90.00
_cell.angle_beta   90.00
_cell.angle_gamma   90.00
#
_symmetry.space_group_name_H-M   'P 1'
#
loop_
_entity.id
_entity.type
_entity.pdbx_description
1 polymer ?
#
loop_
_entity_poly.entity_id
_entity_poly.type
_entity_poly.pdbx_seq_one_letter_code
_entity_poly.pdbx_strand_id
1 'polypeptide(L)' 'MTEVIGRFSREKRYLVIYDQLNPAYAKYYREAEARQLLEQAGFEDLVVYHRHGYSWTVMGRRPANGAVTA' A
#
# COMPACT_ATOMS: atom_id res chain seq x y z
N MET A 1 10.08 -17.56 16.26
CA MET A 1 9.79 -17.28 14.83
C MET A 1 8.59 -18.08 14.31
N THR A 2 8.34 -19.27 14.87
CA THR A 2 7.22 -20.17 14.54
C THR A 2 5.82 -19.58 14.81
N GLU A 3 5.67 -18.75 15.84
CA GLU A 3 4.37 -18.17 16.24
C GLU A 3 3.67 -17.32 15.17
N VAL A 4 4.43 -16.67 14.28
CA VAL A 4 3.87 -15.82 13.22
C VAL A 4 3.94 -16.53 11.88
N ILE A 5 5.11 -17.06 11.51
CA ILE A 5 5.34 -17.71 10.22
C ILE A 5 4.67 -19.10 10.13
N GLY A 6 4.54 -19.80 11.26
CA GLY A 6 3.90 -21.12 11.35
C GLY A 6 2.39 -21.09 11.16
N ARG A 7 1.74 -19.92 11.30
CA ARG A 7 0.31 -19.74 11.04
C ARG A 7 -0.04 -19.72 9.55
N PHE A 8 0.95 -19.57 8.68
CA PHE A 8 0.77 -19.56 7.23
C PHE A 8 1.08 -20.93 6.63
N SER A 9 0.21 -21.39 5.72
CA SER A 9 0.52 -22.54 4.85
C SER A 9 1.73 -22.23 3.97
N ARG A 10 2.31 -23.27 3.35
CA ARG A 10 3.48 -23.07 2.47
C ARG A 10 3.17 -22.13 1.30
N GLU A 11 2.00 -22.21 0.69
CA GLU A 11 1.62 -21.31 -0.41
C GLU A 11 1.52 -19.86 0.09
N LYS A 12 0.91 -19.66 1.27
CA LYS A 12 0.79 -18.32 1.86
C LYS A 12 2.15 -17.74 2.22
N ARG A 13 3.07 -18.55 2.76
CA ARG A 13 4.46 -18.13 3.03
C ARG A 13 5.18 -17.70 1.76
N TYR A 14 4.92 -18.36 0.63
CA TYR A 14 5.48 -17.96 -0.66
C TYR A 14 5.04 -16.55 -1.05
N LEU A 15 3.74 -16.28 -1.00
CA LEU A 15 3.20 -14.97 -1.39
C LEU A 15 3.62 -13.83 -0.46
N VAL A 16 3.70 -14.06 0.85
CA VAL A 16 3.94 -12.98 1.84
C VAL A 16 5.42 -12.80 2.21
N ILE A 17 6.27 -13.79 1.95
CA ILE A 17 7.71 -13.74 2.27
C ILE A 17 8.54 -13.89 1.00
N TYR A 18 8.46 -15.05 0.35
CA TYR A 18 9.42 -15.40 -0.71
C TYR A 18 9.27 -14.53 -1.97
N ASP A 19 8.04 -14.27 -2.39
CA ASP A 19 7.73 -13.40 -3.54
C ASP A 19 8.23 -11.96 -3.32
N GLN A 20 8.14 -11.47 -2.08
CA GLN A 20 8.61 -10.13 -1.72
C GLN A 20 10.15 -10.02 -1.67
N LEU A 21 10.88 -11.14 -1.53
CA LEU A 21 12.34 -11.16 -1.53
C LEU A 21 12.96 -11.15 -2.92
N ASN A 22 12.24 -11.61 -3.95
CA ASN A 22 12.68 -11.55 -5.35
C ASN A 22 11.50 -11.18 -6.26
N PRO A 23 10.97 -9.95 -6.14
CA PRO A 23 9.80 -9.55 -6.91
C PRO A 23 10.19 -9.40 -8.38
N ALA A 24 9.40 -9.99 -9.28
CA ALA A 24 9.52 -9.74 -10.72
C ALA A 24 9.28 -8.25 -11.05
N TYR A 25 8.52 -7.55 -10.20
CA TYR A 25 8.27 -6.13 -10.28
C TYR A 25 8.03 -5.55 -8.89
N ALA A 26 8.71 -4.45 -8.56
CA ALA A 26 8.45 -3.68 -7.34
C ALA A 26 8.38 -2.19 -7.67
N LYS A 27 7.27 -1.55 -7.30
CA LYS A 27 7.08 -0.10 -7.44
C LYS A 27 6.99 0.53 -6.06
N TYR A 28 8.00 1.34 -5.74
CA TYR A 28 8.03 2.12 -4.51
C TYR A 28 7.68 3.57 -4.82
N TYR A 29 6.78 4.12 -4.03
CA TYR A 29 6.39 5.53 -4.11
C TYR A 29 7.14 6.32 -3.04
N ARG A 30 7.66 7.48 -3.42
CA ARG A 30 7.98 8.57 -2.49
C ARG A 30 6.67 9.15 -1.95
N GLU A 31 6.75 9.82 -0.80
CA GLU A 31 5.60 10.49 -0.19
C GLU A 31 4.80 11.34 -1.19
N ALA A 32 5.50 12.20 -1.94
CA ALA A 32 4.88 13.10 -2.92
C ALA A 32 4.18 12.34 -4.04
N GLU A 33 4.76 11.23 -4.51
CA GLU A 33 4.17 10.42 -5.59
C GLU A 33 2.93 9.67 -5.10
N ALA A 34 2.95 9.14 -3.87
CA ALA A 34 1.80 8.48 -3.26
C ALA A 34 0.66 9.47 -2.98
N ARG A 35 0.99 10.69 -2.53
CA ARG A 35 0.04 11.78 -2.34
C ARG A 35 -0.60 12.19 -3.66
N GLN A 36 0.22 12.46 -4.67
CA GLN A 36 -0.22 12.87 -6.00
C GLN A 36 -1.13 11.81 -6.64
N LEU A 37 -0.84 10.52 -6.43
CA LEU A 37 -1.70 9.43 -6.92
C LEU A 37 -3.13 9.54 -6.40
N LEU A 38 -3.31 9.84 -5.10
CA LEU A 38 -4.64 9.99 -4.51
C LEU A 38 -5.32 11.29 -4.94
N GLU A 39 -4.57 12.40 -5.03
CA GLU A 39 -5.09 13.68 -5.52
C GLU A 39 -5.61 13.55 -6.97
N GLN A 40 -4.84 12.90 -7.84
CA GLN A 40 -5.24 12.66 -9.24
C GLN A 40 -6.45 11.73 -9.36
N ALA A 41 -6.62 10.81 -8.42
CA ALA A 41 -7.79 9.95 -8.35
C ALA A 41 -9.04 10.65 -7.75
N GLY A 42 -8.94 11.94 -7.43
CA GLY A 42 -10.06 12.75 -6.92
C GLY A 42 -10.39 12.52 -5.45
N PHE A 43 -9.44 11.99 -4.66
CA PHE A 43 -9.62 11.95 -3.22
C PHE A 43 -9.38 13.34 -2.61
N GLU A 44 -10.13 13.64 -1.56
CA GLU A 44 -10.09 14.88 -0.79
C GLU A 44 -9.60 14.60 0.64
N ASP A 45 -9.31 15.65 1.41
CA ASP A 45 -8.90 15.54 2.82
C ASP A 45 -7.74 14.54 3.06
N LEU A 46 -6.69 14.64 2.24
CA LEU A 46 -5.56 13.72 2.31
C LEU A 46 -4.79 13.85 3.62
N VAL A 47 -4.47 12.71 4.21
CA VAL A 47 -3.64 12.58 5.41
C VAL A 47 -2.45 11.67 5.12
N VAL A 48 -1.26 12.13 5.47
CA VAL A 48 -0.01 11.42 5.25
C VAL A 48 0.62 11.07 6.60
N TYR A 49 1.01 9.81 6.75
CA TYR A 49 1.73 9.32 7.92
C TYR A 49 3.04 8.67 7.50
N HIS A 50 4.10 8.97 8.24
CA HIS A 50 5.39 8.30 8.11
C HIS A 50 5.60 7.33 9.27
N ARG A 51 6.00 6.10 8.98
CA ARG A 51 6.33 5.10 10.00
C ARG A 51 7.75 4.58 9.79
N HIS A 52 8.52 4.61 10.89
CA HIS A 52 9.85 4.00 11.02
C HIS A 52 10.89 4.43 9.98
N GLY A 53 10.71 5.59 9.34
CA GLY A 53 11.72 6.14 8.42
C GLY A 53 11.71 5.54 7.01
N TYR A 54 10.84 4.56 6.73
CA TYR A 54 10.82 3.86 5.45
C TYR A 54 9.42 3.51 4.91
N SER A 55 8.35 3.87 5.61
CA SER A 55 6.99 3.50 5.23
C SER A 55 6.05 4.69 5.26
N TRP A 56 5.47 5.01 4.11
CA TRP A 56 4.45 6.06 3.96
C TRP A 56 3.07 5.44 3.88
N THR A 57 2.12 6.03 4.59
CA THR A 57 0.68 5.75 4.45
C THR A 57 0.01 7.05 4.03
N VAL A 58 -0.70 7.01 2.90
CA VAL A 58 -1.53 8.12 2.43
C VAL A 58 -2.97 7.66 2.41
N MET A 59 -3.84 8.40 3.09
CA MET A 59 -5.28 8.15 3.14
C MET A 59 -6.01 9.39 2.62
N GLY A 60 -7.18 9.21 2.01
CA GLY A 60 -8.02 10.31 1.57
C GLY A 60 -9.49 9.91 1.62
N ARG A 61 -10.37 10.91 1.72
CA ARG A 61 -11.82 10.75 1.67
C ARG A 61 -12.28 10.76 0.21
N ARG A 62 -13.11 9.78 -0.18
CA ARG A 62 -13.79 9.83 -1.48
C ARG A 62 -14.96 10.84 -1.41
N PRO A 63 -15.12 11.74 -2.39
CA PRO A 63 -16.25 12.65 -2.43
C PRO A 63 -17.57 11.89 -2.63
N ALA A 64 -18.65 12.31 -1.95
CA ALA A 64 -19.96 11.64 -2.01
C ALA A 64 -20.59 11.65 -3.42
N ASN A 65 -20.21 12.62 -4.26
CA ASN A 65 -20.73 12.78 -5.62
C ASN A 65 -19.79 12.19 -6.69
N GLY A 66 -18.71 11.50 -6.29
CA GLY A 66 -17.76 10.86 -7.20
C GLY A 66 -18.33 9.57 -7.79
N ALA A 67 -19.29 9.70 -8.71
CA ALA A 67 -19.69 8.59 -9.57
C ALA A 67 -18.44 8.13 -10.34
N VAL A 68 -18.08 6.86 -10.15
CA VAL A 68 -17.02 6.21 -10.93
C VAL A 68 -17.54 6.08 -12.36
N THR A 69 -17.12 6.94 -13.27
CA THR A 69 -17.13 6.58 -14.69
C THR A 69 -16.15 5.42 -14.86
N ALA A 70 -16.73 4.23 -15.01
CA ALA A 70 -16.03 2.99 -15.34
C ALA A 70 -15.42 3.05 -16.74
#